data_AF-A0A6J5Y0B8-F1
#
_entry.id   AF-A0A6J5Y0B8-F1
#
_cell.length_a   1.000
_cell.length_b   1.000
_cell.length_c   1.000
_cell.angle_alpha   90.00
_cell.angle_beta   90.00
_cell.angle_gamma   90.00
#
_symmetry.space_group_name_H-M   'P 1'
#
loop_
_entity.id
_entity.type
_entity.pdbx_description
1 polymer ?
#
loop_
_entity_poly.entity_id
_entity_poly.type
_entity_poly.pdbx_seq_one_letter_code
_entity_poly.pdbx_strand_id
1 'polypeptide(L)' 'MNTEIHKFQPSTVVSSERSKWQWFENYLGALDGTHIPVTVLAEERPRYRNRKGDLSTNVLGVCAPDLRFIYVLPR' A
#
# COMPACT_ATOMS: atom_id res chain seq x y z
N MET A 1 11.81 11.00 -6.23
CA MET A 1 10.66 10.54 -5.43
C MET A 1 9.46 10.70 -6.34
N ASN A 2 9.20 9.66 -7.12
CA ASN A 2 8.26 9.71 -8.22
C ASN A 2 7.07 8.89 -7.73
N THR A 3 6.21 9.50 -6.94
CA THR A 3 5.02 8.82 -6.39
C THR A 3 3.99 8.77 -7.52
N GLU A 4 4.08 7.76 -8.38
CA GLU A 4 3.05 7.49 -9.37
C GLU A 4 1.81 6.96 -8.63
N ILE A 5 0.91 7.88 -8.28
CA ILE A 5 -0.44 7.54 -7.86
C ILE A 5 -1.11 6.97 -9.12
N HIS A 6 -1.12 5.65 -9.27
CA HIS A 6 -1.95 4.98 -10.26
C HIS A 6 -3.40 5.18 -9.83
N LYS A 7 -4.03 6.23 -10.36
CA LYS A 7 -5.47 6.43 -10.25
C LYS A 7 -6.13 5.26 -10.95
N PHE A 8 -6.66 4.32 -10.18
CA PHE A 8 -7.49 3.28 -10.75
C PHE A 8 -8.82 3.93 -11.11
N GLN A 9 -9.10 4.11 -12.40
CA GLN A 9 -10.39 4.61 -12.84
C GLN A 9 -11.37 3.44 -12.97
N PRO A 10 -12.43 3.37 -12.15
CA PRO A 10 -13.38 2.27 -12.17
C PRO A 10 -14.28 2.24 -13.42
N SER A 11 -14.20 3.23 -14.31
CA SER A 11 -15.09 3.37 -15.47
C SER A 11 -14.85 2.37 -16.61
N THR A 12 -13.82 1.51 -16.52
CA THR A 12 -13.46 0.55 -17.60
C THR A 12 -13.47 -0.91 -17.14
N VAL A 13 -14.08 -1.25 -15.99
CA VAL A 13 -14.16 -2.65 -15.55
C VAL A 13 -15.20 -3.38 -16.40
N VAL A 14 -14.73 -4.08 -17.44
CA VAL A 14 -15.48 -5.05 -18.24
C VAL A 14 -16.08 -6.09 -17.28
N SER A 15 -17.32 -6.50 -17.55
CA SER A 15 -18.19 -7.30 -16.67
C SER A 15 -17.57 -8.57 -16.07
N SER A 16 -16.50 -9.11 -16.66
CA SER A 16 -15.79 -10.30 -16.20
C SER A 16 -14.79 -10.07 -15.05
N GLU A 17 -14.32 -8.84 -14.81
CA GLU A 17 -13.37 -8.54 -13.72
C GLU A 17 -14.02 -7.89 -12.50
N ARG A 18 -15.30 -7.51 -12.60
CA ARG A 18 -16.05 -6.85 -11.52
C ARG A 18 -16.08 -7.69 -10.24
N SER A 19 -16.19 -9.01 -10.34
CA SER A 19 -16.19 -9.90 -9.17
C SER A 19 -14.86 -9.92 -8.42
N LYS A 20 -13.73 -9.70 -9.11
CA LYS A 20 -12.39 -9.67 -8.50
C LYS A 20 -12.13 -8.37 -7.75
N TRP A 21 -12.74 -7.27 -8.18
CA TRP A 21 -12.53 -5.94 -7.62
C TRP A 21 -13.69 -5.45 -6.75
N GLN A 22 -14.68 -6.29 -6.47
CA GLN A 22 -15.87 -5.93 -5.71
C GLN A 22 -15.54 -5.46 -4.28
N TRP A 23 -14.51 -6.02 -3.65
CA TRP A 23 -14.05 -5.58 -2.32
C TRP A 23 -13.32 -4.24 -2.33
N PHE A 24 -12.97 -3.75 -3.52
CA PHE A 24 -12.30 -2.48 -3.74
C PHE A 24 -13.22 -1.51 -4.49
N GLU A 25 -14.55 -1.60 -4.37
CA GLU A 25 -15.40 -0.55 -4.94
C GLU A 25 -15.14 0.79 -4.22
N ASN A 26 -14.75 1.82 -4.99
CA ASN A 26 -14.37 3.16 -4.52
C ASN A 26 -12.99 3.30 -3.85
N TYR A 27 -11.92 2.77 -4.46
CA TYR A 27 -10.53 3.10 -4.08
C TYR A 27 -9.95 4.19 -4.98
N LEU A 28 -9.12 5.07 -4.41
CA LEU A 28 -8.45 6.15 -5.13
C LEU A 28 -7.22 5.65 -5.90
N GLY A 29 -6.52 4.66 -5.34
CA GLY A 29 -5.31 4.08 -5.91
C GLY A 29 -4.50 3.28 -4.90
N ALA A 30 -3.37 2.74 -5.37
CA ALA A 30 -2.38 2.05 -4.55
C ALA A 30 -1.11 2.90 -4.37
N LEU A 31 -0.54 2.85 -3.17
CA LEU A 31 0.73 3.44 -2.78
C LEU A 31 1.74 2.31 -2.62
N ASP A 32 2.65 2.13 -3.58
CA ASP A 32 3.87 1.32 -3.40
C ASP A 32 5.05 2.24 -3.07
N GLY A 33 5.96 1.81 -2.19
CA GLY A 33 7.20 2.52 -1.90
C GLY A 33 7.17 3.40 -0.64
N THR A 34 6.10 3.36 0.16
CA THR A 34 6.03 4.12 1.42
C THR A 34 6.68 3.33 2.55
N HIS A 35 7.73 3.87 3.16
CA HIS A 35 8.30 3.30 4.37
C HIS A 35 7.53 3.78 5.60
N ILE A 36 6.96 2.84 6.35
CA ILE A 36 6.35 3.12 7.66
C ILE A 36 7.31 2.71 8.78
N PRO A 37 7.44 3.50 9.86
CA PRO A 37 8.20 3.10 11.04
C PRO A 37 7.58 1.84 11.66
N VAL A 38 8.43 0.89 12.08
CA VAL A 38 7.98 -0.35 12.74
C VAL A 38 8.66 -0.52 14.08
N THR A 39 7.90 -1.04 15.06
CA THR A 39 8.43 -1.46 16.35
C THR A 39 8.41 -2.98 16.40
N VAL A 40 9.60 -3.58 16.46
CA VAL A 40 9.79 -5.04 16.44
C VAL A 40 10.71 -5.48 17.57
N LEU A 41 10.70 -6.78 17.88
CA LEU A 41 11.59 -7.39 18.87
C LEU A 41 13.05 -7.23 18.46
N ALA A 42 13.96 -7.21 19.45
CA ALA A 42 15.38 -6.93 19.22
C ALA A 42 16.02 -7.89 18.19
N GLU A 43 15.62 -9.15 18.21
CA GLU A 43 16.07 -10.21 17.31
C GLU A 43 15.65 -9.97 15.85
N GLU A 44 14.54 -9.28 15.63
CA GLU A 44 13.98 -9.02 14.30
C GLU A 44 14.45 -7.67 13.72
N ARG A 45 14.98 -6.77 14.55
CA ARG A 45 15.48 -5.45 14.12
C ARG A 45 16.41 -5.48 12.92
N PRO A 46 17.37 -6.42 12.78
CA PRO A 46 18.24 -6.47 11.61
C PRO A 46 17.48 -6.60 10.29
N ARG A 47 16.30 -7.26 10.31
CA ARG A 47 15.47 -7.51 9.13
C ARG A 47 14.70 -6.27 8.66
N TYR A 48 14.35 -5.38 9.58
CA TYR A 48 13.58 -4.16 9.32
C TYR A 48 14.44 -2.89 9.25
N ARG A 49 15.76 -3.04 9.28
CA ARG A 49 16.70 -1.92 9.22
C ARG A 49 16.83 -1.43 7.79
N ASN A 50 16.49 -0.17 7.56
CA ASN A 50 16.65 0.47 6.26
C ASN A 50 18.10 0.96 6.04
N ARG A 51 18.39 1.46 4.83
CA ARG A 51 19.73 2.00 4.46
C ARG A 51 20.18 3.17 5.35
N LYS A 52 19.26 3.92 5.95
CA LYS A 52 19.55 5.03 6.87
C LYS A 52 19.75 4.58 8.32
N GLY A 53 19.48 3.31 8.61
CA GLY A 53 19.60 2.72 9.94
C GLY A 53 18.33 2.78 10.77
N ASP A 54 17.24 3.37 10.26
CA ASP A 54 15.95 3.37 10.94
C ASP A 54 15.23 2.03 10.77
N LEU A 55 14.31 1.73 11.69
CA LEU A 55 13.44 0.57 11.59
C LEU A 55 12.16 0.97 10.83
N SER A 56 12.09 0.56 9.57
CA SER A 56 10.94 0.85 8.72
C SER A 56 10.71 -0.25 7.69
N THR A 57 9.46 -0.58 7.38
CA THR A 57 9.14 -1.46 6.27
C THR A 57 8.45 -0.72 5.13
N ASN A 58 8.72 -1.15 3.90
CA ASN A 58 7.95 -0.70 2.75
C ASN A 58 6.57 -1.34 2.80
N VAL A 59 5.53 -0.56 2.56
CA VAL A 59 4.17 -1.08 2.45
C VAL A 59 3.58 -0.76 1.10
N LEU A 60 2.79 -1.72 0.61
CA LEU A 60 1.80 -1.49 -0.42
C LEU A 60 0.47 -1.16 0.27
N GLY A 61 0.04 0.09 0.18
CA GLY A 61 -1.23 0.55 0.73
C GLY A 61 -2.27 0.77 -0.36
N VAL A 62 -3.53 0.39 -0.14
CA VAL A 62 -4.66 0.84 -0.96
C VAL A 62 -5.44 1.88 -0.17
N CYS A 63 -5.74 3.02 -0.80
CA CYS A 63 -6.41 4.14 -0.16
C CYS A 63 -7.82 4.35 -0.71
N ALA A 64 -8.76 4.68 0.16
CA ALA A 64 -10.06 5.20 -0.22
C ALA A 64 -9.96 6.69 -0.63
N PRO A 65 -11.00 7.27 -1.28
CA PRO A 65 -11.07 8.68 -1.67
C PRO A 65 -10.88 9.69 -0.53
N ASP A 66 -11.13 9.28 0.71
CA ASP A 66 -10.87 10.05 1.92
C ASP A 66 -9.42 9.95 2.42
N LEU A 67 -8.53 9.36 1.62
CA LEU A 67 -7.11 9.13 1.90
C LEU A 67 -6.84 8.21 3.10
N ARG A 68 -7.85 7.45 3.57
CA ARG A 68 -7.64 6.41 4.57
C ARG A 68 -7.18 5.12 3.91
N PHE A 69 -6.20 4.46 4.54
CA PHE A 69 -5.77 3.13 4.12
C PHE A 69 -6.86 2.11 4.42
N ILE A 70 -7.35 1.43 3.40
CA ILE A 70 -8.31 0.31 3.52
C ILE A 70 -7.61 -1.05 3.52
N TYR A 71 -6.36 -1.08 3.03
CA TYR A 71 -5.53 -2.28 3.02
C TYR A 71 -4.05 -1.89 3.07
N VAL A 72 -3.24 -2.63 3.84
CA VAL A 72 -1.80 -2.43 3.97
C VAL A 72 -1.12 -3.80 3.92
N LEU A 73 -0.22 -3.99 2.96
CA LEU A 73 0.60 -5.18 2.83
C LEU A 73 2.07 -4.81 3.08
N PRO A 74 2.70 -5.30 4.16
CA PRO A 74 4.14 -5.16 4.35
C PRO A 74 4.91 -5.99 3.30
N ARG A 75 6.00 -5.42 2.78
CA ARG A 75 6.96 -6.10 1.91
C ARG A 75 8.07 -6.79 2.70
#